data_AF-A0A3L9M8F8-F1
#
_entry.id   AF-A0A3L9M8F8-F1
#
_cell.length_a   1.000
_cell.length_b   1.000
_cell.length_c   1.000
_cell.angle_alpha   90.00
_cell.angle_beta   90.00
_cell.angle_gamma   90.00
#
_symmetry.space_group_name_H-M   'P 1'
#
loop_
_entity.id
_entity.type
_entity.pdbx_description
1 polymer ?
#
loop_
_entity_poly.entity_id
_entity_poly.type
_entity_poly.pdbx_seq_one_letter_code
_entity_poly.pdbx_strand_id
1 'polypeptide(L)'
;MRALHQVAASQLGIGVWYQKGYEQKGILFTPPNEYERSEALGAQCANCHTIVWITGRSDPILNEELPDYAVHGGPVYREYIQDNLKRFLRSLPACPHCHQQAYNLFINNIVIPRYQNGDDPLLDSEDYGVNEEMSAKVKDKAVWWYGDEAEAKRLDLHFL
;
A
#
# COMPACT_ATOMS: atom_id res chain seq x y z
N MET A 1 1.86 20.55 2.09
CA MET A 1 1.04 20.02 0.98
C MET A 1 1.62 18.65 0.64
N ARG A 2 0.78 17.62 0.47
CA ARG A 2 1.27 16.28 0.16
C ARG A 2 1.80 16.21 -1.28
N ALA A 3 2.86 15.45 -1.50
CA ALA A 3 3.45 15.23 -2.81
C ALA A 3 3.98 13.79 -2.94
N LEU A 4 4.23 13.36 -4.17
CA LEU A 4 4.81 12.06 -4.47
C LEU A 4 6.33 12.14 -4.34
N HIS A 5 6.89 11.28 -3.51
CA HIS A 5 8.34 11.12 -3.31
C HIS A 5 8.72 9.66 -3.49
N GLN A 6 10.01 9.41 -3.75
CA GLN A 6 10.57 8.08 -3.64
C GLN A 6 11.29 7.93 -2.31
N VAL A 7 11.04 6.82 -1.63
CA VAL A 7 11.72 6.42 -0.38
C VAL A 7 12.08 4.95 -0.47
N ALA A 8 13.02 4.48 0.34
CA ALA A 8 13.28 3.04 0.41
C ALA A 8 12.12 2.33 1.14
N ALA A 9 11.70 1.17 0.64
CA ALA A 9 10.61 0.38 1.23
C ALA A 9 10.82 0.09 2.73
N SER A 10 12.07 -0.16 3.13
CA SER A 10 12.46 -0.39 4.52
C SER A 10 12.18 0.78 5.46
N GLN A 11 12.25 2.03 4.97
CA GLN A 11 11.91 3.21 5.78
C GLN A 11 10.42 3.26 6.17
N LEU A 12 9.58 2.58 5.39
CA LEU A 12 8.15 2.42 5.65
C LEU A 12 7.80 1.07 6.29
N GLY A 13 8.79 0.24 6.62
CA GLY A 13 8.58 -1.13 7.12
C GLY A 13 7.93 -2.07 6.11
N ILE A 14 8.01 -1.76 4.81
CA ILE A 14 7.36 -2.56 3.77
C ILE A 14 8.26 -3.74 3.40
N GLY A 15 7.70 -4.94 3.44
CA GLY A 15 8.36 -6.14 2.96
C GLY A 15 8.46 -6.15 1.44
N VAL A 16 9.64 -6.49 0.90
CA VAL A 16 9.89 -6.59 -0.54
C VAL A 16 10.54 -7.93 -0.84
N TRP A 17 9.88 -8.77 -1.64
CA TRP A 17 10.44 -10.07 -2.02
C TRP A 17 9.91 -10.59 -3.35
N TYR A 18 10.53 -11.68 -3.79
CA TYR A 18 9.98 -12.56 -4.81
C TYR A 18 9.38 -13.79 -4.14
N GLN A 19 8.19 -14.21 -4.55
CA GLN A 19 7.63 -15.48 -4.10
C GLN A 19 8.34 -16.62 -4.85
N LYS A 20 8.74 -17.64 -4.09
CA LYS A 20 9.43 -18.82 -4.64
C LYS A 20 8.55 -19.53 -5.66
N GLY A 21 9.06 -19.75 -6.88
CA GLY A 21 8.33 -20.37 -7.99
C GLY A 21 7.45 -19.41 -8.79
N TYR A 22 7.37 -18.14 -8.38
CA TYR A 22 6.60 -17.09 -9.03
C TYR A 22 7.44 -15.84 -9.33
N GLU A 23 8.76 -15.98 -9.36
CA GLU A 23 9.72 -14.88 -9.56
C GLU A 23 9.44 -14.10 -10.84
N GLN A 24 8.96 -14.77 -11.89
CA GLN A 24 8.56 -14.18 -13.17
C GLN A 24 7.38 -13.21 -13.08
N LYS A 25 6.53 -13.32 -12.05
CA LYS A 25 5.42 -12.39 -11.81
C LYS A 25 5.89 -11.04 -11.25
N GLY A 26 7.15 -11.00 -10.80
CA GLY A 26 7.82 -9.83 -10.27
C GLY A 26 7.73 -9.77 -8.77
N ILE A 27 7.99 -8.57 -8.23
CA ILE A 27 8.04 -8.36 -6.79
C ILE A 27 6.64 -8.43 -6.19
N LEU A 28 6.56 -9.11 -5.05
CA LEU A 28 5.47 -8.99 -4.12
C LEU A 28 5.90 -8.04 -3.00
N PHE A 29 5.06 -7.04 -2.74
CA PHE A 29 5.19 -6.22 -1.55
C PHE A 29 4.26 -6.79 -0.50
N THR A 30 4.65 -6.75 0.77
CA THR A 30 3.68 -6.97 1.84
C THR A 30 3.55 -5.78 2.73
N PRO A 31 2.37 -5.66 3.36
CA PRO A 31 2.28 -4.89 4.57
C PRO A 31 3.30 -5.44 5.59
N PRO A 32 3.91 -4.57 6.38
CA PRO A 32 4.78 -4.92 7.50
C PRO A 32 4.21 -6.05 8.38
N ASN A 33 5.09 -6.94 8.81
CA ASN A 33 4.79 -8.02 9.76
C ASN A 33 4.24 -7.41 11.08
N GLU A 34 3.35 -8.12 11.77
CA GLU A 34 2.59 -7.69 12.98
C GLU A 34 3.45 -7.13 14.14
N TYR A 35 4.77 -7.28 14.07
CA TYR A 35 5.75 -6.82 15.06
C TYR A 35 6.31 -5.43 14.79
N GLU A 36 6.19 -4.90 13.57
CA GLU A 36 6.64 -3.55 13.22
C GLU A 36 5.43 -2.62 13.11
N ARG A 37 5.40 -1.58 13.95
CA ARG A 37 4.35 -0.55 14.05
C ARG A 37 4.29 0.36 12.83
N SER A 38 4.36 -0.19 11.63
CA SER A 38 4.33 0.62 10.44
C SER A 38 2.91 1.13 10.19
N GLU A 39 2.86 2.43 9.94
CA GLU A 39 1.64 3.16 9.62
C GLU A 39 1.35 3.14 8.11
N ALA A 40 2.11 2.34 7.34
CA ALA A 40 2.03 2.30 5.90
C ALA A 40 0.74 1.59 5.44
N LEU A 41 -0.04 2.32 4.65
CA LEU A 41 -1.14 1.80 3.84
C LEU A 41 -0.79 2.05 2.38
N GLY A 42 -1.45 1.36 1.47
CA GLY A 42 -1.14 1.48 0.04
C GLY A 42 -2.36 1.58 -0.84
N ALA A 43 -2.13 2.06 -2.04
CA ALA A 43 -3.09 2.04 -3.13
C ALA A 43 -2.40 1.52 -4.39
N GLN A 44 -2.96 0.47 -4.99
CA GLN A 44 -2.42 -0.11 -6.22
C GLN A 44 -3.22 0.33 -7.43
N CYS A 45 -2.51 0.80 -8.46
CA CYS A 45 -3.08 1.17 -9.74
C CYS A 45 -3.61 -0.07 -10.47
N ALA A 46 -4.83 0.01 -11.00
CA ALA A 46 -5.43 -1.04 -11.80
C ALA A 46 -4.76 -1.22 -13.17
N ASN A 47 -4.18 -0.14 -13.71
CA ASN A 47 -3.65 -0.12 -15.08
C ASN A 47 -2.20 -0.61 -15.18
N CYS A 48 -1.34 -0.26 -14.22
CA CYS A 48 0.09 -0.61 -14.26
C CYS A 48 0.62 -1.22 -12.97
N HIS A 49 -0.26 -1.51 -12.01
CA HIS A 49 0.06 -2.21 -10.75
C HIS A 49 1.09 -1.52 -9.85
N THR A 50 1.49 -0.29 -10.18
CA THR A 50 2.30 0.57 -9.32
C THR A 50 1.54 0.86 -8.04
N ILE A 51 2.24 0.72 -6.91
CA ILE A 51 1.72 1.02 -5.58
C ILE A 51 2.20 2.41 -5.17
N VAL A 52 1.28 3.21 -4.64
CA VAL A 52 1.60 4.41 -3.87
C VAL A 52 1.31 4.11 -2.41
N TRP A 53 2.32 4.27 -1.57
CA TRP A 53 2.22 4.12 -0.13
C TRP A 53 1.87 5.46 0.52
N ILE A 54 1.14 5.38 1.62
CA ILE A 54 0.72 6.52 2.42
C ILE A 54 0.83 6.16 3.90
N THR A 55 0.78 7.16 4.74
CA THR A 55 0.73 7.05 6.19
C THR A 55 -0.72 7.19 6.63
N GLY A 56 -1.30 6.10 7.09
CA GLY A 56 -2.75 6.01 7.29
C GLY A 56 -3.29 7.02 8.29
N ARG A 57 -2.58 7.25 9.39
CA ARG A 57 -3.02 8.00 10.58
C ARG A 57 -3.29 9.50 10.35
N SER A 58 -2.70 10.06 9.32
CA SER A 58 -2.76 11.47 8.95
C SER A 58 -3.71 11.73 7.79
N ASP A 59 -4.23 10.68 7.15
CA ASP A 59 -5.13 10.84 6.02
C ASP A 59 -6.52 11.28 6.51
N PRO A 60 -7.02 12.46 6.10
CA PRO A 60 -8.26 13.01 6.63
C PRO A 60 -9.50 12.24 6.17
N ILE A 61 -9.41 11.46 5.10
CA ILE A 61 -10.52 10.61 4.65
C ILE A 61 -10.51 9.32 5.47
N LEU A 62 -9.35 8.65 5.59
CA LEU A 62 -9.27 7.39 6.33
C LEU A 62 -9.51 7.54 7.84
N ASN A 63 -9.26 8.73 8.42
CA ASN A 63 -9.47 9.01 9.85
C ASN A 63 -10.66 9.96 10.10
N GLU A 64 -11.60 10.08 9.16
CA GLU A 64 -12.80 10.87 9.41
C GLU A 64 -13.61 10.27 10.58
N GLU A 65 -14.24 11.11 11.39
CA GLU A 65 -15.09 10.65 12.50
C GLU A 65 -16.26 9.82 11.94
N LEU A 66 -16.55 8.70 12.60
CA LEU A 66 -17.68 7.88 12.19
C LEU A 66 -18.99 8.67 12.38
N PRO A 67 -19.84 8.78 11.35
CA PRO A 67 -21.14 9.40 11.50
C PRO A 67 -22.05 8.54 12.37
N ASP A 68 -22.97 9.18 13.12
CA ASP A 68 -23.88 8.53 14.07
C ASP A 68 -24.57 7.27 13.52
N TYR A 69 -24.98 7.30 12.24
CA TYR A 69 -25.67 6.19 11.58
C TYR A 69 -24.79 4.94 11.37
N ALA A 70 -23.47 5.07 11.44
CA ALA A 70 -22.49 3.99 11.21
C ALA A 70 -21.84 3.49 12.51
N VAL A 71 -22.03 4.18 13.64
CA VAL A 71 -21.37 3.87 14.93
C VAL A 71 -21.69 2.47 15.45
N HIS A 72 -22.90 1.96 15.19
CA HIS A 72 -23.36 0.67 15.70
C HIS A 72 -22.99 -0.53 14.82
N GLY A 73 -22.18 -0.33 13.78
CA GLY A 73 -21.76 -1.40 12.89
C GLY A 73 -22.86 -1.87 11.92
N GLY A 74 -22.75 -3.10 11.44
CA GLY A 74 -23.73 -3.71 10.55
C GLY A 74 -23.61 -3.32 9.07
N PRO A 75 -24.65 -3.55 8.24
CA PRO A 75 -24.62 -3.29 6.81
C PRO A 75 -24.30 -1.83 6.45
N VAL A 76 -24.91 -0.89 7.17
CA VAL A 76 -24.71 0.55 6.97
C VAL A 76 -23.25 0.96 7.23
N TYR A 77 -22.63 0.42 8.28
CA TYR A 77 -21.20 0.60 8.53
C TYR A 77 -20.33 0.04 7.40
N ARG A 78 -20.66 -1.13 6.87
CA ARG A 78 -19.89 -1.72 5.75
C ARG A 78 -19.98 -0.87 4.49
N GLU A 79 -21.17 -0.37 4.17
CA GLU A 79 -21.38 0.54 3.03
C GLU A 79 -20.58 1.84 3.21
N TYR A 80 -20.59 2.40 4.43
CA TYR A 80 -19.79 3.57 4.77
C TYR A 80 -18.29 3.33 4.59
N ILE A 81 -17.75 2.22 5.11
CA ILE A 81 -16.33 1.87 4.93
C ILE A 81 -16.00 1.69 3.43
N GLN A 82 -16.86 1.05 2.66
CA GLN A 82 -16.64 0.90 1.21
C GLN A 82 -16.63 2.25 0.48
N ASP A 83 -17.52 3.18 0.85
CA ASP A 83 -17.53 4.52 0.30
C ASP A 83 -16.28 5.31 0.72
N ASN A 84 -15.90 5.25 1.99
CA ASN A 84 -14.69 5.87 2.53
C ASN A 84 -13.44 5.43 1.75
N LEU A 85 -13.27 4.12 1.54
CA LEU A 85 -12.16 3.59 0.75
C LEU A 85 -12.19 4.05 -0.71
N LYS A 86 -13.38 4.13 -1.33
CA LYS A 86 -13.53 4.66 -2.70
C LYS A 86 -13.14 6.15 -2.77
N ARG A 87 -13.56 6.95 -1.79
CA ARG A 87 -13.20 8.37 -1.68
C ARG A 87 -11.69 8.52 -1.49
N PHE A 88 -11.08 7.72 -0.63
CA PHE A 88 -9.64 7.70 -0.42
C PHE A 88 -8.89 7.36 -1.72
N LEU A 89 -9.23 6.27 -2.41
CA LEU A 89 -8.53 5.89 -3.65
C LEU A 89 -8.66 6.95 -4.75
N ARG A 90 -9.78 7.70 -4.77
CA ARG A 90 -10.01 8.83 -5.69
C ARG A 90 -9.30 10.11 -5.26
N SER A 91 -8.96 10.29 -3.99
CA SER A 91 -8.27 11.50 -3.51
C SER A 91 -6.78 11.49 -3.83
N LEU A 92 -6.22 10.31 -4.13
CA LEU A 92 -4.81 10.14 -4.46
C LEU A 92 -4.43 10.84 -5.79
N PRO A 93 -3.19 11.33 -5.90
CA PRO A 93 -2.68 11.91 -7.12
C PRO A 93 -2.61 10.88 -8.24
N ALA A 94 -2.62 11.32 -9.50
CA ALA A 94 -2.43 10.45 -10.65
C ALA A 94 -1.23 9.50 -10.47
N CYS A 95 -1.36 8.27 -10.97
CA CYS A 95 -0.31 7.25 -10.84
C CYS A 95 1.05 7.79 -11.32
N PRO A 96 2.11 7.72 -10.50
CA PRO A 96 3.41 8.27 -10.89
C PRO A 96 4.03 7.55 -12.09
N HIS A 97 3.61 6.32 -12.38
CA HIS A 97 4.14 5.52 -13.48
C HIS A 97 3.34 5.64 -14.78
N CYS A 98 2.00 5.55 -14.72
CA CYS A 98 1.14 5.57 -15.92
C CYS A 98 0.25 6.82 -16.04
N HIS A 99 0.32 7.75 -15.09
CA HIS A 99 -0.44 9.00 -15.03
C HIS A 99 -1.97 8.86 -15.04
N GLN A 100 -2.50 7.63 -14.89
CA GLN A 100 -3.93 7.40 -14.74
C GLN A 100 -4.36 7.50 -13.27
N GLN A 101 -5.55 8.04 -13.03
CA GLN A 101 -6.20 8.04 -11.72
C GLN A 101 -7.08 6.79 -11.59
N ALA A 102 -6.43 5.63 -11.53
CA ALA A 102 -7.08 4.32 -11.64
C ALA A 102 -6.73 3.39 -10.46
N TYR A 103 -6.53 3.90 -9.25
CA TYR A 103 -6.33 3.03 -8.09
C TYR A 103 -7.63 2.31 -7.74
N ASN A 104 -7.56 0.99 -7.60
CA ASN A 104 -8.73 0.15 -7.30
C ASN A 104 -8.51 -0.84 -6.16
N LEU A 105 -7.30 -0.91 -5.61
CA LEU A 105 -6.96 -1.81 -4.52
C LEU A 105 -6.35 -0.99 -3.39
N PHE A 106 -7.00 -1.06 -2.22
CA PHE A 106 -6.48 -0.52 -0.98
C PHE A 106 -5.72 -1.62 -0.24
N ILE A 107 -4.46 -1.34 0.09
CA ILE A 107 -3.53 -2.25 0.76
C ILE A 107 -3.47 -1.84 2.23
N ASN A 108 -3.68 -2.82 3.11
CA ASN A 108 -3.52 -2.71 4.56
C ASN A 108 -2.91 -4.02 5.08
N ASN A 109 -2.81 -4.20 6.39
CA ASN A 109 -2.23 -5.40 7.01
C ASN A 109 -2.91 -6.74 6.65
N ILE A 110 -4.08 -6.73 6.00
CA ILE A 110 -4.83 -7.94 5.61
C ILE A 110 -4.83 -8.12 4.08
N VAL A 111 -4.84 -7.03 3.33
CA VAL A 111 -4.93 -7.05 1.87
C VAL A 111 -3.54 -7.06 1.25
N ILE A 112 -3.15 -8.20 0.68
CA ILE A 112 -1.91 -8.37 -0.08
C ILE A 112 -2.07 -7.71 -1.46
N PRO A 113 -1.11 -6.89 -1.92
CA PRO A 113 -1.15 -6.33 -3.27
C PRO A 113 -0.97 -7.39 -4.36
N ARG A 114 -1.40 -7.08 -5.58
CA ARG A 114 -1.05 -7.88 -6.76
C ARG A 114 0.44 -7.82 -7.04
N TYR A 115 0.93 -8.82 -7.75
CA TYR A 115 2.24 -8.79 -8.38
C TYR A 115 2.44 -7.59 -9.29
N GLN A 116 3.70 -7.28 -9.63
CA GLN A 116 4.02 -6.22 -10.58
C GLN A 116 3.42 -6.46 -11.98
N ASN A 117 3.23 -7.73 -12.36
CA ASN A 117 2.55 -8.10 -13.60
C ASN A 117 1.01 -8.04 -13.51
N GLY A 118 0.45 -7.81 -12.32
CA GLY A 118 -1.00 -7.72 -12.09
C GLY A 118 -1.68 -9.00 -11.60
N ASP A 119 -0.96 -10.12 -11.50
CA ASP A 119 -1.54 -11.38 -11.01
C ASP A 119 -1.88 -11.29 -9.51
N ASP A 120 -2.93 -12.00 -9.11
CA ASP A 120 -3.38 -12.09 -7.72
C ASP A 120 -2.63 -13.21 -6.98
N PRO A 121 -1.83 -12.90 -5.94
CA PRO A 121 -1.08 -13.90 -5.18
C PRO A 121 -1.95 -14.89 -4.42
N LEU A 122 -3.23 -14.57 -4.14
CA LEU A 122 -4.14 -15.48 -3.42
C LEU A 122 -4.65 -16.63 -4.28
N LEU A 123 -4.56 -16.52 -5.61
CA LEU A 123 -4.94 -17.59 -6.54
C LEU A 123 -3.81 -18.62 -6.72
N ASP A 124 -2.62 -18.32 -6.22
CA ASP A 124 -1.41 -19.12 -6.33
C ASP A 124 -1.14 -19.89 -5.01
N SER A 125 -2.02 -20.81 -4.61
CA SER A 125 -1.76 -21.74 -3.49
C SER A 125 -0.63 -22.71 -3.86
N GLU A 126 0.40 -23.00 -3.06
CA GLU A 126 0.37 -23.62 -1.73
C GLU A 126 1.56 -23.22 -0.82
N ASP A 127 2.46 -22.34 -1.28
CA ASP A 127 3.67 -21.97 -0.54
C ASP A 127 3.92 -20.46 -0.67
N TYR A 128 3.59 -19.68 0.36
CA TYR A 128 4.00 -18.26 0.46
C TYR A 128 5.49 -18.14 0.83
N GLY A 129 6.30 -19.09 0.34
CA GLY A 129 7.74 -19.11 0.56
C GLY A 129 8.41 -17.89 -0.07
N VAL A 130 9.26 -17.24 0.72
CA VAL A 130 10.10 -16.14 0.26
C VAL A 130 11.33 -16.71 -0.42
N ASN A 131 11.66 -16.24 -1.63
CA ASN A 131 12.96 -16.52 -2.24
C ASN A 131 14.02 -15.61 -1.58
N GLU A 132 14.60 -16.07 -0.47
CA GLU A 132 15.55 -15.30 0.37
C GLU A 132 16.73 -14.72 -0.43
N GLU A 133 17.28 -15.48 -1.37
CA GLU A 133 18.42 -15.02 -2.20
C GLU A 133 18.05 -13.79 -3.04
N MET A 134 16.85 -13.78 -3.62
CA MET A 134 16.36 -12.65 -4.41
C MET A 134 15.86 -11.51 -3.53
N SER A 135 15.27 -11.83 -2.37
CA SER A 135 14.71 -10.87 -1.42
C SER A 135 15.79 -9.97 -0.81
N ALA A 136 16.94 -10.55 -0.44
CA ALA A 136 18.09 -9.79 0.04
C ALA A 136 18.59 -8.75 -0.98
N LYS A 137 18.42 -9.00 -2.29
CA LYS A 137 18.83 -8.10 -3.37
C LYS A 137 17.86 -6.92 -3.59
N VAL A 138 16.65 -6.96 -3.03
CA VAL A 138 15.60 -5.95 -3.25
C VAL A 138 15.06 -5.31 -1.97
N LYS A 139 15.64 -5.63 -0.81
CA LYS A 139 15.20 -5.18 0.52
C LYS A 139 14.97 -3.66 0.63
N ASP A 140 15.76 -2.87 -0.09
CA ASP A 140 15.68 -1.40 -0.09
C ASP A 140 15.21 -0.82 -1.43
N LYS A 141 14.32 -1.53 -2.13
CA LYS A 141 13.75 -1.03 -3.38
C LYS A 141 13.04 0.31 -3.15
N ALA A 142 13.28 1.26 -4.06
CA ALA A 142 12.57 2.52 -4.08
C ALA A 142 11.07 2.29 -4.31
N VAL A 143 10.24 2.91 -3.48
CA VAL A 143 8.78 2.89 -3.57
C VAL A 143 8.24 4.31 -3.58
N TRP A 144 7.07 4.49 -4.18
CA TRP A 144 6.38 5.77 -4.17
C TRP A 144 5.67 5.96 -2.84
N TRP A 145 5.91 7.12 -2.22
CA TRP A 145 5.23 7.56 -1.01
C TRP A 145 4.52 8.88 -1.28
N TYR A 146 3.27 9.00 -0.81
CA TYR A 146 2.48 10.21 -0.92
C TYR A 146 2.19 10.78 0.48
N GLY A 147 2.86 11.87 0.81
CA GLY A 147 2.77 12.55 2.11
C GLY A 147 3.43 13.91 2.08
N ASP A 148 3.53 14.58 3.22
CA ASP A 148 4.14 15.90 3.34
C ASP A 148 5.43 15.94 4.17
N GLU A 149 6.13 17.07 4.13
CA GLU A 149 7.42 17.24 4.84
C GLU A 149 7.32 17.02 6.36
N ALA A 150 6.19 17.35 6.97
CA ALA A 150 6.01 17.16 8.41
C ALA A 150 5.90 15.67 8.76
N GLU A 151 5.18 14.91 7.93
CA GLU A 151 5.10 13.46 8.05
C GLU A 151 6.44 12.78 7.77
N ALA A 152 7.13 13.20 6.71
CA ALA A 152 8.45 12.69 6.37
C ALA A 152 9.43 12.90 7.53
N LYS A 153 9.44 14.10 8.14
CA LYS A 153 10.26 14.39 9.31
C LYS A 153 9.88 13.55 10.54
N ARG A 154 8.60 13.34 10.80
CA ARG A 154 8.12 12.53 11.93
C ARG A 154 8.56 11.07 11.81
N LEU A 155 8.58 10.56 10.59
CA LEU A 155 8.91 9.18 10.26
C LEU A 155 10.38 8.98 9.89
N ASP A 156 11.18 10.03 9.96
CA ASP A 156 12.60 10.04 9.58
C ASP A 156 12.83 9.52 8.15
N LEU A 157 11.96 9.92 7.22
CA LEU A 157 12.06 9.53 5.81
C LEU A 157 13.13 10.35 5.09
N HIS A 158 13.95 9.64 4.33
CA HIS A 158 14.93 10.18 3.41
C HIS A 158 14.48 9.93 1.97
N PHE A 159 14.19 11.03 1.27
CA PHE A 159 13.84 10.99 -0.14
C PHE A 159 15.05 10.57 -0.99
N LEU A 160 14.78 9.76 -2.01
CA LEU A 160 15.75 9.27 -2.99
C LEU A 160 15.84 10.17 -4.21
#